data_AF-A0A413ZR15-F1
#
_entry.id   AF-A0A413ZR15-F1
#
_cell.length_a   1.000
_cell.length_b   1.000
_cell.length_c   1.000
_cell.angle_alpha   90.00
_cell.angle_beta   90.00
_cell.angle_gamma   90.00
#
_symmetry.space_group_name_H-M   'P 1'
#
loop_
_entity.id
_entity.type
_entity.pdbx_description
1 polymer ?
#
loop_
_entity_poly.entity_id
_entity_poly.type
_entity_poly.pdbx_seq_one_letter_code
_entity_poly.pdbx_strand_id
1 'polypeptide(L)'
;MIIAVDFDGTIVEHKYPHIGKEIPFAISTLKRLQAEHHQLILWTVREGRLLEEAVNFCHERGLEFYAVNANHPDEERKMYSVPCRKLKADLFIDDRNVGGLPDWGEIYEMVSNGWSSRDYFSSRYSPGESEKRSRLRTFLDSYFSKAKR
;
A
#
# COMPACT_ATOMS: atom_id res chain seq x y z
N MET A 1 -8.33 -5.93 7.35
CA MET A 1 -9.06 -5.01 6.43
C MET A 1 -8.76 -5.42 5.00
N ILE A 2 -9.65 -5.06 4.08
CA ILE A 2 -9.41 -5.05 2.64
C ILE A 2 -8.87 -3.67 2.26
N ILE A 3 -7.65 -3.61 1.75
CA ILE A 3 -6.96 -2.37 1.38
C ILE A 3 -6.74 -2.37 -0.14
N ALA A 4 -7.31 -1.39 -0.82
CA ALA A 4 -7.04 -1.12 -2.23
C ALA A 4 -5.79 -0.23 -2.32
N VAL A 5 -4.82 -0.64 -3.13
CA VAL A 5 -3.52 0.04 -3.26
C VAL A 5 -3.27 0.36 -4.72
N ASP A 6 -3.08 1.64 -5.03
CA ASP A 6 -2.64 2.09 -6.34
C ASP A 6 -1.19 1.67 -6.64
N PHE A 7 -0.81 1.68 -7.92
CA PHE A 7 0.51 1.31 -8.39
C PHE A 7 1.41 2.51 -8.71
N ASP A 8 1.03 3.34 -9.69
CA ASP A 8 1.89 4.39 -10.29
C ASP A 8 1.82 5.71 -9.54
N GLY A 9 2.87 6.01 -8.77
CA GLY A 9 2.90 7.12 -7.82
C GLY A 9 2.73 6.65 -6.38
N THR A 10 2.31 5.40 -6.18
CA THR A 10 1.99 4.82 -4.87
C THR A 10 2.98 3.74 -4.44
N ILE A 11 3.11 2.66 -5.21
CA ILE A 11 4.11 1.59 -4.98
C ILE A 11 5.44 1.93 -5.67
N VAL A 12 5.36 2.48 -6.88
CA VAL A 12 6.50 2.91 -7.69
C VAL A 12 6.38 4.38 -8.06
N GLU A 13 7.48 5.01 -8.45
CA GLU A 13 7.47 6.34 -9.05
C GLU A 13 6.55 6.37 -10.28
N HIS A 14 5.77 7.45 -10.46
CA HIS A 14 4.87 7.58 -11.60
C HIS A 14 5.65 7.71 -12.91
N LYS A 15 5.74 6.62 -13.69
CA LYS A 15 6.43 6.57 -15.00
C LYS A 15 5.64 5.87 -16.09
N TYR A 16 4.31 5.81 -15.95
CA TYR A 16 3.43 5.21 -16.94
C TYR A 16 3.75 5.70 -18.37
N PRO A 17 3.89 4.81 -19.37
CA PRO A 17 3.56 3.37 -19.34
C PRO A 17 4.63 2.46 -18.71
N HIS A 18 5.84 2.97 -18.46
CA HIS A 18 6.92 2.20 -17.85
C HIS A 18 6.72 2.02 -16.34
N ILE A 19 7.48 1.10 -15.74
CA ILE A 19 7.50 0.91 -14.29
C ILE A 19 8.59 1.80 -13.69
N GLY A 20 8.21 2.62 -12.70
CA GLY A 20 9.14 3.46 -11.94
C GLY A 20 10.04 2.68 -10.98
N LYS A 21 10.90 3.40 -10.26
CA LYS A 21 11.60 2.79 -9.12
C LYS A 21 10.60 2.58 -7.99
N GLU A 22 10.81 1.55 -7.18
CA GLU A 22 10.04 1.36 -5.95
C GLU A 22 10.12 2.62 -5.07
N ILE A 23 8.97 3.09 -4.58
CA ILE A 23 8.93 4.14 -3.56
C ILE A 23 9.48 3.54 -2.25
N PRO A 24 10.38 4.23 -1.53
CA PRO A 24 11.03 3.67 -0.36
C PRO A 24 10.05 3.01 0.63
N PHE A 25 10.34 1.76 0.96
CA PHE A 25 9.60 0.93 1.91
C PHE A 25 8.19 0.49 1.49
N ALA A 26 7.76 0.79 0.27
CA ALA A 26 6.43 0.43 -0.23
C ALA A 26 6.16 -1.08 -0.11
N ILE A 27 7.00 -1.89 -0.75
CA ILE A 27 6.79 -3.34 -0.81
C ILE A 27 6.98 -3.97 0.58
N SER A 28 8.00 -3.54 1.33
CA SER A 28 8.21 -4.06 2.68
C SER A 28 7.05 -3.76 3.63
N THR A 29 6.42 -2.58 3.49
CA THR A 29 5.28 -2.18 4.31
C THR A 29 4.04 -2.98 3.92
N LEU A 30 3.76 -3.12 2.62
CA LEU A 30 2.63 -3.92 2.14
C LEU A 30 2.74 -5.38 2.59
N LYS A 31 3.92 -6.00 2.45
CA LYS A 31 4.17 -7.36 2.95
C LYS A 31 3.95 -7.47 4.46
N ARG A 32 4.31 -6.43 5.23
CA ARG A 32 4.06 -6.38 6.67
C ARG A 32 2.56 -6.34 6.97
N LEU A 33 1.80 -5.52 6.25
CA LEU A 33 0.34 -5.48 6.39
C LEU A 33 -0.30 -6.83 6.04
N GLN A 34 0.21 -7.55 5.03
CA GLN A 34 -0.26 -8.93 4.75
C GLN A 34 0.03 -9.90 5.89
N ALA A 35 1.23 -9.82 6.47
CA ALA A 35 1.60 -10.63 7.63
C ALA A 35 0.71 -10.34 8.86
N GLU A 36 0.13 -9.13 8.92
CA GLU A 36 -0.86 -8.71 9.92
C GLU A 36 -2.30 -9.02 9.50
N HIS A 37 -2.49 -9.93 8.53
CA HIS A 37 -3.78 -10.42 8.03
C HIS A 37 -4.65 -9.38 7.29
N HIS A 38 -4.04 -8.31 6.76
CA HIS A 38 -4.73 -7.44 5.81
C HIS A 38 -4.73 -8.08 4.41
N GLN A 39 -5.86 -7.95 3.70
CA GLN A 39 -5.98 -8.36 2.31
C GLN A 39 -5.70 -7.16 1.42
N LEU A 40 -4.76 -7.31 0.48
CA LEU A 40 -4.38 -6.25 -0.44
C LEU A 40 -4.98 -6.49 -1.81
N ILE A 41 -5.65 -5.49 -2.36
CA ILE A 41 -6.15 -5.49 -3.74
C ILE A 41 -5.30 -4.50 -4.53
N LEU A 42 -4.69 -4.95 -5.63
CA LEU A 42 -4.05 -4.03 -6.57
C LEU A 42 -5.15 -3.27 -7.29
N TRP A 43 -5.15 -1.93 -7.16
CA TRP A 43 -6.16 -1.06 -7.72
C TRP A 43 -5.51 -0.07 -8.68
N THR A 44 -5.43 -0.42 -9.95
CA THR A 44 -4.68 0.34 -10.95
C THR A 44 -5.47 0.51 -12.24
N VAL A 45 -5.24 1.62 -12.93
CA VAL A 45 -5.75 1.85 -14.29
C VAL A 45 -5.01 1.05 -15.36
N ARG A 46 -3.92 0.34 -15.01
CA ARG A 46 -3.21 -0.55 -15.93
C ARG A 46 -4.12 -1.70 -16.36
N GLU A 47 -4.06 -2.04 -17.64
CA GLU A 47 -4.81 -3.14 -18.24
C GLU A 47 -3.91 -3.99 -19.15
N GLY A 48 -4.35 -5.20 -19.46
CA GLY A 48 -3.66 -6.11 -20.38
C GLY A 48 -2.20 -6.34 -19.98
N ARG A 49 -1.28 -6.18 -20.94
CA ARG A 49 0.15 -6.42 -20.73
C ARG A 49 0.75 -5.52 -19.65
N LEU A 50 0.30 -4.27 -19.53
CA LEU A 50 0.84 -3.34 -18.53
C LEU A 50 0.42 -3.74 -17.11
N LEU A 51 -0.77 -4.33 -16.97
CA LEU A 51 -1.23 -4.89 -15.70
C LEU A 51 -0.41 -6.11 -15.31
N GLU A 52 -0.16 -7.01 -16.25
CA GLU A 52 0.68 -8.18 -16.05
C GLU A 52 2.11 -7.79 -15.64
N GLU A 53 2.70 -6.78 -16.28
CA GLU A 53 4.01 -6.24 -15.89
C GLU A 53 4.03 -5.70 -14.45
N ALA A 54 2.98 -4.98 -14.02
CA ALA A 54 2.87 -4.46 -12.66
C ALA A 54 2.69 -5.57 -11.61
N VAL A 55 1.87 -6.58 -11.91
CA VAL A 55 1.69 -7.74 -11.04
C VAL A 55 3.01 -8.52 -10.90
N ASN A 56 3.69 -8.77 -12.02
CA ASN A 56 4.98 -9.48 -12.02
C ASN A 56 6.05 -8.72 -11.24
N PHE A 57 6.12 -7.39 -11.39
CA PHE A 57 7.06 -6.55 -10.64
C PHE A 57 6.91 -6.72 -9.12
N CYS A 58 5.67 -6.79 -8.62
CA CYS A 58 5.38 -7.02 -7.21
C CYS A 58 5.67 -8.47 -6.79
N HIS A 59 5.24 -9.44 -7.60
CA HIS A 59 5.43 -10.87 -7.33
C HIS A 59 6.92 -11.24 -7.25
N GLU A 60 7.78 -10.74 -8.14
CA GLU A 60 9.23 -10.94 -8.10
C GLU A 60 9.90 -10.45 -6.80
N ARG A 61 9.24 -9.53 -6.08
CA ARG A 61 9.69 -9.00 -4.78
C ARG A 61 8.96 -9.64 -3.58
N GLY A 62 8.16 -10.68 -3.87
CA GLY A 62 7.40 -11.44 -2.89
C GLY A 62 6.21 -10.66 -2.31
N LEU A 63 5.59 -9.78 -3.10
CA LEU A 63 4.31 -9.15 -2.80
C LEU A 63 3.25 -9.71 -3.75
N GLU A 64 2.32 -10.49 -3.20
CA GLU A 64 1.21 -11.08 -3.94
C GLU A 64 -0.09 -10.37 -3.54
N PHE A 65 -1.00 -10.12 -4.47
CA PHE A 65 -2.27 -9.50 -4.15
C PHE A 65 -3.36 -10.55 -3.95
N TYR A 66 -4.31 -10.25 -3.06
CA TYR A 66 -5.50 -11.06 -2.88
C TYR A 66 -6.40 -11.02 -4.13
N ALA A 67 -6.51 -9.85 -4.74
CA ALA A 67 -7.16 -9.66 -6.02
C ALA A 67 -6.53 -8.49 -6.80
N VAL A 68 -6.77 -8.42 -8.10
CA VAL A 68 -6.30 -7.38 -9.01
C VAL A 68 -7.49 -6.76 -9.73
N ASN A 69 -7.74 -5.47 -9.50
CA ASN A 69 -8.87 -4.70 -10.06
C ASN A 69 -10.25 -5.36 -9.85
N ALA A 70 -10.40 -6.18 -8.81
CA ALA A 70 -11.60 -6.93 -8.49
C ALA A 70 -11.80 -7.04 -6.96
N ASN A 71 -13.03 -7.27 -6.48
CA ASN A 71 -13.28 -7.44 -5.04
C ASN A 71 -12.89 -8.82 -4.51
N HIS A 72 -12.80 -9.80 -5.41
CA HIS A 72 -12.53 -11.20 -5.10
C HIS A 72 -11.78 -11.83 -6.27
N PRO A 73 -10.82 -12.76 -6.04
CA PRO A 73 -10.10 -13.43 -7.13
C PRO A 73 -10.99 -14.23 -8.09
N ASP A 74 -12.23 -14.54 -7.70
CA ASP A 74 -13.23 -15.18 -8.58
C ASP A 74 -13.94 -14.20 -9.51
N GLU A 75 -13.97 -12.89 -9.20
CA GLU A 75 -14.50 -11.87 -10.10
C GLU A 75 -13.53 -11.62 -11.28
N GLU A 76 -12.22 -11.77 -11.07
CA GLU A 76 -11.19 -11.65 -12.13
C GLU A 76 -11.41 -12.64 -13.27
N ARG A 77 -11.87 -13.85 -12.92
CA ARG A 77 -12.01 -14.98 -13.85
C ARG A 77 -13.34 -15.01 -14.59
N LYS A 78 -14.32 -14.18 -14.21
CA LYS A 78 -15.67 -14.20 -14.78
C LYS A 78 -15.79 -13.24 -15.96
N MET A 79 -15.69 -13.79 -17.18
CA MET A 79 -15.95 -13.09 -18.45
C MET A 79 -17.37 -12.50 -18.57
N TYR A 80 -18.32 -12.94 -17.74
CA TYR A 80 -19.76 -12.68 -17.92
C TYR A 80 -20.40 -11.78 -16.86
N SER A 81 -19.67 -11.40 -15.81
CA SER A 81 -20.11 -10.37 -14.87
C SER A 81 -19.23 -9.17 -15.04
N VAL A 82 -19.81 -8.00 -15.29
CA VAL A 82 -19.05 -6.74 -15.26
C VAL A 82 -18.48 -6.64 -13.84
N PRO A 83 -17.15 -6.70 -13.65
CA PRO A 83 -16.56 -6.57 -12.33
C PRO A 83 -17.01 -5.24 -11.72
N CYS A 84 -17.13 -5.20 -10.40
CA CYS A 84 -17.60 -4.00 -9.73
C CYS A 84 -16.71 -2.81 -10.11
N ARG A 85 -17.28 -1.80 -10.78
CA ARG A 85 -16.52 -0.66 -11.33
C ARG A 85 -15.71 0.08 -10.27
N LYS A 86 -16.19 0.09 -9.02
CA LYS A 86 -15.47 0.62 -7.85
C LYS A 86 -15.31 -0.50 -6.83
N LEU A 87 -14.10 -0.70 -6.35
CA LEU A 87 -13.82 -1.70 -5.32
C LEU A 87 -14.56 -1.39 -4.01
N LYS A 88 -14.95 -2.45 -3.30
CA LYS A 88 -15.48 -2.43 -1.95
C LYS A 88 -14.36 -2.71 -0.96
N ALA A 89 -13.43 -1.76 -0.84
CA ALA A 89 -12.33 -1.78 0.12
C ALA A 89 -12.67 -0.96 1.37
N ASP A 90 -12.04 -1.30 2.50
CA ASP A 90 -12.14 -0.54 3.75
C ASP A 90 -11.26 0.72 3.69
N LEU A 91 -10.13 0.64 2.97
CA LEU A 91 -9.14 1.71 2.82
C LEU A 91 -8.62 1.76 1.38
N PHE A 92 -8.38 2.98 0.89
CA PHE A 92 -7.75 3.25 -0.40
C PHE A 92 -6.44 4.01 -0.19
N ILE A 93 -5.34 3.49 -0.71
CA ILE A 93 -4.01 4.11 -0.67
C ILE A 93 -3.65 4.51 -2.11
N ASP A 94 -3.53 5.81 -2.36
CA ASP A 94 -3.40 6.38 -3.71
C ASP A 94 -2.68 7.75 -3.65
N ASP A 95 -1.77 8.00 -4.58
CA ASP A 95 -0.99 9.25 -4.69
C ASP A 95 -1.85 10.48 -5.00
N ARG A 96 -3.02 10.26 -5.61
CA ARG A 96 -3.98 11.30 -6.01
C ARG A 96 -5.10 11.51 -5.00
N ASN A 97 -5.05 10.85 -3.84
CA ASN A 97 -5.97 11.14 -2.75
C ASN A 97 -5.89 12.62 -2.33
N VAL A 98 -7.04 13.20 -1.95
CA VAL A 98 -7.08 14.59 -1.45
C VAL A 98 -6.26 14.68 -0.16
N GLY A 99 -5.23 15.53 -0.17
CA GLY A 99 -4.24 15.62 0.90
C GLY A 99 -2.89 14.96 0.57
N GLY A 100 -2.82 14.26 -0.56
CA GLY A 100 -1.62 13.54 -1.01
C GLY A 100 -1.39 12.24 -0.25
N LEU A 101 -0.34 11.53 -0.65
CA LEU A 101 0.09 10.28 -0.04
C LEU A 101 1.21 10.53 0.99
N PRO A 102 0.99 10.20 2.27
CA PRO A 102 2.04 10.21 3.30
C PRO A 102 3.15 9.19 2.96
N ASP A 103 4.29 9.26 3.65
CA ASP A 103 5.31 8.22 3.46
C ASP A 103 4.84 6.86 4.01
N TRP A 104 5.40 5.76 3.50
CA TRP A 104 4.96 4.41 3.85
C TRP A 104 5.12 4.08 5.34
N GLY A 105 6.04 4.71 6.06
CA GLY A 105 6.16 4.57 7.51
C GLY A 105 4.99 5.20 8.25
N GLU A 106 4.52 6.36 7.78
CA GLU A 106 3.34 7.04 8.31
C GLU A 106 2.06 6.27 7.99
N ILE A 107 1.93 5.77 6.75
CA ILE A 107 0.83 4.91 6.34
C ILE A 107 0.75 3.69 7.25
N TYR A 108 1.87 3.02 7.51
CA TYR A 108 1.91 1.88 8.41
C TYR A 108 1.45 2.24 9.82
N GLU A 109 1.97 3.32 10.40
CA GLU A 109 1.59 3.77 11.75
C GLU A 109 0.09 4.10 11.82
N MET A 110 -0.46 4.74 10.79
CA MET A 110 -1.88 5.05 10.71
C MET A 110 -2.74 3.78 10.63
N VAL A 111 -2.37 2.82 9.78
CA VAL A 111 -3.10 1.56 9.61
C VAL A 111 -3.05 0.70 10.87
N SER A 112 -1.87 0.54 11.47
CA SER A 112 -1.70 -0.31 12.66
C SER A 112 -2.43 0.25 13.90
N ASN A 113 -2.56 1.57 14.02
CA ASN A 113 -3.26 2.19 15.14
C ASN A 113 -4.74 2.52 14.84
N GLY A 114 -5.21 2.31 13.61
CA GLY A 114 -6.55 2.72 13.18
C GLY A 114 -6.77 4.22 13.27
N TRP A 115 -5.73 5.02 13.02
CA TRP A 115 -5.77 6.47 13.14
C TRP A 115 -6.26 7.15 11.88
N SER A 116 -7.06 8.22 12.05
CA SER A 116 -7.31 9.17 10.98
C SER A 116 -6.09 10.07 10.76
N SER A 117 -6.04 10.78 9.62
CA SER A 117 -4.98 11.78 9.39
C SER A 117 -4.94 12.83 10.49
N ARG A 118 -6.11 13.23 11.03
CA ARG A 118 -6.19 14.16 12.17
C ARG A 118 -5.52 13.58 13.41
N ASP A 119 -5.82 12.32 13.73
CA ASP A 119 -5.25 11.65 14.90
C ASP A 119 -3.73 11.57 14.75
N TYR A 120 -3.24 11.18 13.57
CA TYR A 120 -1.81 11.14 13.25
C TYR A 120 -1.13 12.50 13.42
N PHE A 121 -1.68 13.58 12.87
CA PHE A 121 -1.11 14.91 13.06
C PHE A 121 -1.17 15.35 14.53
N SER A 122 -2.29 15.12 15.22
CA SER A 122 -2.42 15.47 16.64
C SER A 122 -1.43 14.72 17.53
N SER A 123 -1.20 13.43 17.26
CA SER A 123 -0.24 12.60 17.98
C SER A 123 1.19 13.06 17.71
N ARG A 124 1.49 13.56 16.49
CA ARG A 124 2.79 14.11 16.10
C ARG A 124 3.11 15.50 16.67
N TYR A 125 2.10 16.35 16.88
CA TYR A 125 2.30 17.71 17.39
C TYR A 125 1.95 17.92 18.88
N SER A 126 1.58 16.86 19.59
CA SER A 126 1.38 16.91 21.05
C SER A 126 2.72 16.97 21.81
N PRO A 127 2.93 17.96 22.72
CA PRO A 127 4.14 18.09 23.51
C PRO A 127 4.14 17.07 24.67
N GLY A 128 4.66 15.85 24.45
CA GLY A 128 4.78 14.87 25.54
C GLY A 128 5.24 13.45 25.19
N GLU A 129 5.19 13.02 23.92
CA GLU A 129 5.51 11.63 23.52
C GLU A 129 6.80 11.47 22.68
N SER A 130 7.88 12.15 23.05
CA SER A 130 9.18 12.03 22.36
C SER A 130 9.86 10.67 22.56
N GLU A 131 9.61 9.99 23.69
CA GLU A 131 10.36 8.81 24.11
C GLU A 131 9.88 7.50 23.46
N LYS A 132 8.55 7.30 23.33
CA LYS A 132 7.98 6.17 22.56
C LYS A 132 8.34 6.27 21.08
N ARG A 133 8.39 7.49 20.53
CA ARG A 133 8.77 7.78 19.14
C ARG A 133 10.19 7.36 18.81
N SER A 134 11.15 7.60 19.71
CA SER A 134 12.53 7.13 19.50
C SER A 134 12.55 5.61 19.34
N ARG A 135 11.86 4.88 20.20
CA ARG A 135 11.86 3.40 20.15
C ARG A 135 11.17 2.84 18.91
N LEU A 136 10.02 3.39 18.51
CA LEU A 136 9.31 2.94 17.31
C LEU A 136 10.05 3.30 16.03
N ARG A 137 10.60 4.53 15.92
CA ARG A 137 11.46 4.91 14.80
C ARG A 137 12.71 4.05 14.73
N THR A 138 13.43 3.85 15.84
CA THR A 138 14.60 2.96 15.87
C THR A 138 14.23 1.52 15.49
N PHE A 139 13.05 1.03 15.88
CA PHE A 139 12.56 -0.28 15.47
C PHE A 139 12.29 -0.33 13.96
N LEU A 140 11.53 0.62 13.41
CA LEU A 140 11.22 0.67 11.98
C LEU A 140 12.49 0.88 11.15
N ASP A 141 13.36 1.81 11.53
CA ASP A 141 14.65 2.06 10.88
C ASP A 141 15.56 0.82 10.92
N SER A 142 15.65 0.14 12.06
CA SER A 142 16.40 -1.11 12.17
C SER A 142 15.79 -2.24 11.35
N TYR A 143 14.47 -2.29 11.23
CA TYR A 143 13.78 -3.36 10.52
C TYR A 143 13.91 -3.16 9.00
N PHE A 144 13.65 -1.94 8.53
CA PHE A 144 13.73 -1.61 7.12
C PHE A 144 15.16 -1.47 6.59
N SER A 145 16.15 -1.17 7.44
CA SER A 145 17.58 -1.26 7.06
C SER A 145 18.05 -2.70 6.87
N LYS A 146 17.47 -3.67 7.58
CA LYS A 146 17.74 -5.11 7.37
C LYS A 146 17.09 -5.67 6.11
N ALA A 147 15.95 -5.11 5.69
CA ALA A 147 15.26 -5.48 4.46
C ALA A 147 15.98 -5.04 3.15
N LYS A 148 17.08 -4.28 3.26
CA LYS A 148 17.92 -3.83 2.14
C LYS A 148 19.08 -4.78 1.77
N ARG A 149 19.21 -5.93 2.44
CA ARG A 149 20.23 -6.96 2.18
C ARG A 149 19.65 -8.16 1.46
#